data_AF-A0A1C4TR45-F1
#
_entry.id   AF-A0A1C4TR45-F1
#
_cell.length_a   1.000
_cell.length_b   1.000
_cell.length_c   1.000
_cell.angle_alpha   90.00
_cell.angle_beta   90.00
_cell.angle_gamma   90.00
#
_symmetry.space_group_name_H-M   'P 1'
#
loop_
_entity.id
_entity.type
_entity.pdbx_description
1 polymer ?
#
loop_
_entity_poly.entity_id
_entity_poly.type
_entity_poly.pdbx_seq_one_letter_code
_entity_poly.pdbx_strand_id
1 'polypeptide(L)'
;MTDMSGNSVTGMTTTAALRGVVETYWAAAEARDWGAFGATLAEDVVYELPQTRERIRGKERYLRFNEEYPGDWHVRVERIVADAEGRQAAARTGFTVTGEQEGEPDEELDAIHFFTFDEAGLITGVTDFWPESYEPPAGREHLVERY
;
A
#
# COMPACT_ATOMS: atom_id res chain seq x y z
N MET A 1 52.20 -3.87 4.86
CA MET A 1 50.97 -4.64 5.14
C MET A 1 50.06 -3.70 5.89
N THR A 2 49.29 -2.91 5.14
CA THR A 2 48.36 -1.94 5.70
C THR A 2 47.01 -2.32 5.13
N ASP A 3 46.20 -2.93 5.98
CA ASP A 3 44.84 -3.34 5.70
C ASP A 3 43.99 -2.09 5.43
N MET A 4 43.56 -1.95 4.18
CA MET A 4 42.54 -1.00 3.74
C MET A 4 41.24 -1.80 3.56
N SER A 5 40.69 -2.29 4.65
CA SER A 5 39.32 -2.77 4.69
C SER A 5 38.39 -1.57 4.57
N GLY A 6 38.10 -1.22 3.32
CA GLY A 6 37.02 -0.31 2.97
C GLY A 6 35.73 -0.85 3.56
N ASN A 7 35.24 -0.17 4.59
CA ASN A 7 33.93 -0.44 5.16
C ASN A 7 32.90 0.06 4.13
N SER A 8 32.55 -0.81 3.18
CA SER A 8 31.43 -0.58 2.27
C SER A 8 30.17 -0.60 3.12
N VAL A 9 29.74 0.57 3.58
CA VAL A 9 28.37 0.77 4.02
C VAL A 9 27.53 0.75 2.75
N THR A 10 27.21 -0.45 2.27
CA THR A 10 26.08 -0.66 1.38
C THR A 10 24.88 -0.04 2.11
N GLY A 11 24.37 1.07 1.59
CA GLY A 11 23.46 1.95 2.33
C GLY A 11 22.25 1.16 2.84
N MET A 12 22.18 0.92 4.15
CA MET A 12 20.99 0.33 4.76
C MET A 12 19.81 1.24 4.47
N THR A 13 18.78 0.67 3.83
CA THR A 13 17.50 1.35 3.62
C THR A 13 16.96 1.81 4.97
N THR A 14 16.63 3.10 5.08
CA THR A 14 16.17 3.69 6.34
C THR A 14 14.65 3.63 6.46
N THR A 15 14.12 3.76 7.67
CA THR A 15 12.67 3.85 7.90
C THR A 15 12.03 5.00 7.10
N ALA A 16 12.75 6.12 6.96
CA ALA A 16 12.31 7.25 6.15
C ALA A 16 12.29 6.91 4.65
N ALA A 17 13.28 6.17 4.15
CA ALA A 17 13.31 5.72 2.76
C ALA A 17 12.13 4.79 2.44
N LEU A 18 11.84 3.79 3.29
CA LEU A 18 10.69 2.90 3.09
C LEU A 18 9.36 3.66 3.11
N ARG A 19 9.19 4.59 4.05
CA ARG A 19 8.03 5.48 4.07
C ARG A 19 7.89 6.23 2.74
N GLY A 20 8.98 6.82 2.24
CA GLY A 20 8.99 7.56 0.98
C GLY A 20 8.64 6.71 -0.24
N VAL A 21 9.01 5.42 -0.26
CA VAL A 21 8.59 4.48 -1.31
C VAL A 21 7.09 4.25 -1.26
N VAL A 22 6.50 4.05 -0.08
CA VAL A 22 5.04 3.89 0.07
C VAL A 22 4.28 5.17 -0.32
N GLU A 23 4.81 6.34 0.04
CA GLU A 23 4.25 7.63 -0.38
C GLU A 23 4.29 7.79 -1.90
N THR A 24 5.40 7.42 -2.54
CA THR A 24 5.55 7.45 -4.00
C THR A 24 4.61 6.47 -4.68
N TYR A 25 4.48 5.25 -4.14
CA TYR A 25 3.57 4.22 -4.64
C TYR A 25 2.13 4.73 -4.70
N TRP A 26 1.63 5.33 -3.61
CA TRP A 26 0.26 5.84 -3.57
C TRP A 26 0.07 7.11 -4.39
N ALA A 27 1.04 8.04 -4.38
CA ALA A 27 0.96 9.24 -5.20
C ALA A 27 0.95 8.92 -6.70
N ALA A 28 1.75 7.93 -7.13
CA ALA A 28 1.76 7.46 -8.50
C ALA A 28 0.45 6.74 -8.87
N ALA A 29 -0.10 5.92 -7.98
CA ALA A 29 -1.39 5.27 -8.18
C ALA A 29 -2.53 6.29 -8.36
N GLU A 30 -2.62 7.28 -7.46
CA GLU A 30 -3.60 8.37 -7.55
C GLU A 30 -3.51 9.12 -8.89
N ALA A 31 -2.29 9.43 -9.33
CA ALA A 31 -2.04 10.14 -10.59
C ALA A 31 -2.16 9.25 -11.84
N ARG A 32 -2.39 7.94 -11.69
CA ARG A 32 -2.33 6.93 -12.77
C ARG A 32 -0.98 6.94 -13.51
N ASP A 33 0.09 7.31 -12.81
CA ASP A 33 1.46 7.23 -13.33
C ASP A 33 1.98 5.80 -13.13
N TRP A 34 1.61 4.91 -14.04
CA TRP A 34 2.00 3.50 -14.00
C TRP A 34 3.51 3.29 -14.15
N GLY A 35 4.22 4.25 -14.75
CA GLY A 35 5.68 4.24 -14.83
C GLY A 35 6.32 4.46 -13.46
N ALA A 36 5.90 5.51 -12.75
CA ALA A 36 6.36 5.79 -11.40
C ALA A 36 5.91 4.72 -10.40
N PHE A 37 4.68 4.21 -10.51
CA PHE A 37 4.17 3.11 -9.70
C PHE A 37 5.02 1.86 -9.90
N GLY A 38 5.25 1.45 -11.16
CA GLY A 38 6.07 0.30 -11.51
C GLY A 38 7.51 0.38 -11.02
N ALA A 39 8.07 1.59 -10.92
CA ALA A 39 9.42 1.84 -10.41
C ALA A 39 9.57 1.57 -8.91
N THR A 40 8.47 1.58 -8.14
CA THR A 40 8.49 1.23 -6.70
C THR A 40 8.47 -0.28 -6.46
N LEU A 41 8.19 -1.09 -7.47
CA LEU A 41 7.94 -2.53 -7.35
C LEU A 41 9.19 -3.36 -7.73
N ALA A 42 9.42 -4.44 -7.00
CA ALA A 42 10.32 -5.51 -7.42
C ALA A 42 9.71 -6.28 -8.60
N GLU A 43 10.54 -6.93 -9.41
CA GLU A 43 10.07 -7.66 -10.60
C GLU A 43 9.16 -8.85 -10.24
N ASP A 44 9.48 -9.53 -9.13
CA ASP A 44 8.79 -10.70 -8.61
C ASP A 44 7.74 -10.38 -7.55
N VAL A 45 7.29 -9.11 -7.46
CA VAL A 45 6.30 -8.67 -6.47
C VAL A 45 5.08 -9.59 -6.40
N VAL A 46 4.61 -9.86 -5.18
CA VAL A 46 3.39 -10.64 -4.93
C VAL A 46 2.34 -9.75 -4.28
N TYR A 47 1.19 -9.63 -4.93
CA TYR A 47 0.01 -9.02 -4.34
C TYR A 47 -0.94 -10.10 -3.82
N GLU A 48 -1.52 -9.89 -2.65
CA GLU A 48 -2.47 -10.78 -2.01
C GLU A 48 -3.68 -10.02 -1.46
N LEU A 49 -4.87 -10.55 -1.71
CA LEU A 49 -6.12 -10.08 -1.11
C LEU A 49 -6.78 -11.25 -0.36
N PRO A 50 -6.49 -11.44 0.94
CA PRO A 50 -6.96 -12.60 1.69
C PRO A 50 -8.49 -12.71 1.76
N GLN A 51 -9.22 -11.59 1.79
CA GLN A 51 -10.68 -11.55 1.86
C GLN A 51 -11.35 -12.27 0.69
N THR A 52 -10.79 -12.15 -0.51
CA THR A 52 -11.29 -12.80 -1.74
C THR A 52 -10.47 -14.04 -2.12
N ARG A 53 -9.38 -14.31 -1.39
CA ARG A 53 -8.42 -15.41 -1.64
C ARG A 53 -7.71 -15.27 -2.99
N GLU A 54 -7.44 -14.05 -3.40
CA GLU A 54 -6.76 -13.74 -4.66
C GLU A 54 -5.27 -13.48 -4.44
N ARG A 55 -4.48 -13.82 -5.47
CA ARG A 55 -3.04 -13.57 -5.51
C ARG A 55 -2.60 -13.25 -6.92
N ILE A 56 -1.84 -12.17 -7.08
CA ILE A 56 -1.18 -11.79 -8.33
C ILE A 56 0.34 -11.92 -8.13
N ARG A 57 1.04 -12.47 -9.12
CA ARG A 57 2.49 -12.66 -9.08
C ARG A 57 3.15 -11.96 -10.26
N GLY A 58 4.19 -11.20 -9.98
CA GLY A 58 5.01 -10.48 -10.96
C GLY A 58 4.48 -9.09 -11.26
N LYS A 59 5.42 -8.16 -11.45
CA LYS A 59 5.18 -6.74 -11.66
C LYS A 59 4.23 -6.45 -12.83
N GLU A 60 4.48 -7.07 -13.98
CA GLU A 60 3.67 -6.86 -15.19
C GLU A 60 2.17 -7.11 -14.94
N ARG A 61 1.84 -8.23 -14.27
CA ARG A 61 0.45 -8.59 -13.99
C ARG A 61 -0.18 -7.68 -12.96
N TYR A 62 0.58 -7.25 -11.95
CA TYR A 62 0.08 -6.37 -10.91
C TYR A 62 -0.14 -4.93 -11.41
N LEU A 63 0.75 -4.42 -12.26
CA LEU A 63 0.55 -3.15 -12.98
C LEU A 63 -0.74 -3.20 -13.80
N ARG A 64 -0.89 -4.23 -14.62
CA ARG A 64 -2.08 -4.43 -15.45
C ARG A 64 -3.37 -4.49 -14.62
N PHE A 65 -3.34 -5.16 -13.47
CA PHE A 65 -4.48 -5.20 -12.55
C PHE A 65 -4.90 -3.81 -12.06
N ASN A 66 -3.93 -2.94 -11.71
CA ASN A 66 -4.24 -1.57 -11.27
C ASN A 66 -4.68 -0.69 -12.45
N GLU A 67 -4.06 -0.83 -13.62
CA GLU A 67 -4.39 -0.07 -14.83
C GLU A 67 -5.78 -0.41 -15.39
N GLU A 68 -6.18 -1.68 -15.32
CA GLU A 68 -7.48 -2.15 -15.81
C GLU A 68 -8.60 -2.04 -14.75
N TYR A 69 -8.29 -1.61 -13.52
CA TYR A 69 -9.29 -1.50 -12.46
C TYR A 69 -10.37 -0.47 -12.85
N PRO A 70 -11.65 -0.85 -12.88
CA PRO A 70 -12.71 0.01 -13.39
C PRO A 70 -13.02 1.17 -12.44
N GLY A 71 -13.74 2.16 -12.97
CA GLY A 71 -14.28 3.27 -12.20
C GLY A 71 -13.29 4.42 -12.00
N ASP A 72 -13.83 5.54 -11.49
CA ASP A 72 -13.05 6.70 -11.10
C ASP A 72 -12.89 6.70 -9.57
N TRP A 73 -11.69 6.35 -9.11
CA TRP A 73 -11.38 6.20 -7.69
C TRP A 73 -10.30 7.18 -7.25
N HIS A 74 -10.36 7.67 -6.02
CA HIS A 74 -9.36 8.54 -5.44
C HIS A 74 -8.83 7.93 -4.16
N VAL A 75 -7.52 7.98 -3.95
CA VAL A 75 -6.87 7.45 -2.75
C VAL A 75 -6.22 8.57 -1.95
N ARG A 76 -6.41 8.53 -0.64
CA ARG A 76 -5.75 9.41 0.33
C ARG A 76 -5.02 8.57 1.37
N VAL A 77 -3.71 8.76 1.47
CA VAL A 77 -2.91 8.20 2.57
C VAL A 77 -3.26 8.91 3.88
N GLU A 78 -3.60 8.12 4.89
CA GLU A 78 -3.94 8.66 6.22
C GLU A 78 -2.85 8.41 7.24
N ARG A 79 -2.22 7.24 7.15
CA ARG A 79 -1.15 6.86 8.06
C ARG A 79 -0.20 5.90 7.37
N ILE A 80 1.09 6.11 7.58
CA ILE A 80 2.13 5.12 7.25
C ILE A 80 2.96 4.86 8.51
N VAL A 81 3.23 3.59 8.79
CA VAL A 81 4.23 3.12 9.77
C VAL A 81 5.24 2.27 9.01
N ALA A 82 6.52 2.55 9.17
CA ALA A 82 7.59 1.83 8.48
C ALA A 82 8.62 1.30 9.49
N ASP A 83 9.18 0.14 9.17
CA ASP A 83 10.20 -0.56 9.93
C ASP A 83 11.29 -1.04 8.95
N ALA A 84 12.43 -0.37 8.97
CA ALA A 84 13.56 -0.70 8.11
C ALA A 84 14.27 -1.99 8.50
N GLU A 85 14.35 -2.31 9.80
CA GLU A 85 15.01 -3.54 10.25
C GLU A 85 14.22 -4.77 9.78
N GLY A 86 12.89 -4.72 9.87
CA GLY A 86 12.00 -5.73 9.32
C GLY A 86 11.76 -5.65 7.81
N ARG A 87 12.25 -4.61 7.13
CA ARG A 87 11.95 -4.29 5.71
C ARG A 87 10.46 -4.38 5.41
N GLN A 88 9.67 -3.66 6.20
CA GLN A 88 8.21 -3.69 6.11
C GLN A 88 7.59 -2.33 6.40
N ALA A 89 6.39 -2.12 5.88
CA ALA A 89 5.58 -0.96 6.20
C ALA A 89 4.10 -1.35 6.23
N ALA A 90 3.31 -0.57 6.96
CA ALA A 90 1.86 -0.65 6.93
C ALA A 90 1.29 0.74 6.64
N ALA A 91 0.23 0.78 5.83
CA ALA A 91 -0.50 2.00 5.52
C ALA A 91 -2.00 1.83 5.77
N ARG A 92 -2.65 2.90 6.23
CA ARG A 92 -4.11 3.08 6.14
C ARG A 92 -4.40 4.16 5.13
N THR A 93 -5.32 3.89 4.21
CA THR A 93 -5.79 4.83 3.20
C THR A 93 -7.32 4.90 3.22
N GLY A 94 -7.84 6.07 2.88
CA GLY A 94 -9.24 6.22 2.49
C GLY A 94 -9.33 6.21 0.96
N PHE A 95 -10.37 5.57 0.44
CA PHE A 95 -10.69 5.53 -0.98
C PHE A 95 -12.08 6.12 -1.21
N THR A 96 -12.21 7.00 -2.20
CA THR A 96 -13.50 7.45 -2.72
C THR A 96 -13.69 6.83 -4.09
N VAL A 97 -14.76 6.07 -4.30
CA VAL A 97 -15.11 5.51 -5.61
C VAL A 97 -16.35 6.24 -6.11
N THR A 98 -16.21 6.95 -7.23
CA THR A 98 -17.30 7.71 -7.83
C THR A 98 -18.37 6.75 -8.33
N GLY A 99 -19.64 7.05 -8.03
CA GLY A 99 -20.77 6.23 -8.50
C GLY A 99 -20.77 6.06 -10.02
N GLU A 100 -21.12 4.86 -10.50
CA GLU A 100 -21.06 4.54 -11.94
C GLU A 100 -22.14 5.27 -12.75
N GLN A 101 -23.22 5.74 -12.09
CA GLN A 101 -24.34 6.45 -12.70
C GLN A 101 -24.54 7.84 -12.11
N GLU A 102 -25.00 8.79 -12.93
CA GLU A 102 -25.36 10.14 -12.47
C GLU A 102 -26.39 10.07 -11.33
N GLY A 103 -25.99 10.53 -10.15
CA GLY A 103 -26.84 10.58 -8.95
C GLY A 103 -26.64 9.44 -7.96
N GLU A 104 -25.81 8.44 -8.27
CA GLU A 104 -25.31 7.50 -7.25
C GLU A 104 -24.28 8.21 -6.36
N PRO A 105 -24.37 8.06 -5.03
CA PRO A 105 -23.39 8.66 -4.12
C PRO A 105 -22.05 7.95 -4.25
N ASP A 106 -20.97 8.72 -4.03
CA ASP A 106 -19.63 8.15 -3.93
C ASP A 106 -19.55 7.16 -2.76
N GLU A 107 -18.80 6.09 -2.97
CA GLU A 107 -18.52 5.10 -1.94
C GLU A 107 -17.20 5.45 -1.25
N GLU A 108 -17.25 5.61 0.08
CA GLU A 108 -16.07 5.83 0.92
C GLU A 108 -15.64 4.50 1.55
N LEU A 109 -14.41 4.09 1.26
CA LEU A 109 -13.83 2.83 1.68
C LEU A 109 -12.57 3.06 2.51
N ASP A 110 -12.37 2.21 3.52
CA ASP A 110 -11.10 2.10 4.24
C ASP A 110 -10.29 0.93 3.67
N ALA A 111 -8.97 1.11 3.59
CA ALA A 111 -8.06 0.03 3.25
C ALA A 111 -6.81 0.02 4.15
N ILE A 112 -6.31 -1.19 4.40
CA ILE A 112 -5.11 -1.47 5.18
C ILE A 112 -4.17 -2.30 4.32
N HIS A 113 -2.94 -1.82 4.19
CA HIS A 113 -1.95 -2.39 3.30
C HIS A 113 -0.71 -2.75 4.08
N PHE A 114 -0.21 -3.97 3.91
CA PHE A 114 1.09 -4.38 4.42
C PHE A 114 2.07 -4.55 3.25
N PHE A 115 3.21 -3.88 3.35
CA PHE A 115 4.27 -3.90 2.35
C PHE A 115 5.50 -4.62 2.89
N THR A 116 6.14 -5.43 2.05
CA THR A 116 7.49 -5.96 2.29
C THR A 116 8.45 -5.44 1.23
N PHE A 117 9.73 -5.31 1.58
CA PHE A 117 10.75 -4.73 0.71
C PHE A 117 11.98 -5.62 0.56
N ASP A 118 12.66 -5.50 -0.59
CA ASP A 118 13.99 -6.07 -0.78
C ASP A 118 15.10 -5.19 -0.17
N GLU A 119 16.35 -5.59 -0.36
CA GLU A 119 17.52 -4.83 0.11
C GLU A 119 17.70 -3.48 -0.59
N ALA A 120 17.20 -3.34 -1.82
CA ALA A 120 17.23 -2.10 -2.58
C ALA A 120 16.08 -1.14 -2.20
N GLY A 121 15.13 -1.60 -1.37
CA GLY A 121 13.96 -0.83 -0.97
C GLY A 121 12.80 -0.89 -1.96
N LEU A 122 12.81 -1.83 -2.91
CA LEU A 122 11.66 -2.08 -3.79
C LEU A 122 10.63 -2.96 -3.10
N ILE A 123 9.35 -2.70 -3.37
CA ILE A 123 8.23 -3.46 -2.81
C ILE A 123 8.21 -4.87 -3.43
N THR A 124 8.37 -5.88 -2.59
CA THR A 124 8.32 -7.31 -2.96
C THR A 124 6.98 -7.96 -2.64
N GLY A 125 6.19 -7.33 -1.76
CA GLY A 125 4.91 -7.86 -1.33
C GLY A 125 3.94 -6.75 -0.98
N VAL A 126 2.68 -6.95 -1.35
CA VAL A 126 1.54 -6.12 -0.95
C VAL A 126 0.43 -7.06 -0.47
N THR A 127 0.00 -6.94 0.78
CA THR A 127 -1.16 -7.65 1.31
C THR A 127 -2.22 -6.65 1.71
N ASP A 128 -3.36 -6.71 1.04
CA ASP A 128 -4.43 -5.74 1.19
C ASP A 128 -5.60 -6.32 1.99
N PHE A 129 -6.20 -5.44 2.79
CA PHE A 129 -7.48 -5.65 3.46
C PHE A 129 -8.37 -4.45 3.23
N TRP A 130 -9.59 -4.71 2.81
CA TRP A 130 -10.66 -3.75 2.53
C TRP A 130 -11.80 -4.00 3.51
N PRO A 131 -11.67 -3.58 4.78
CA PRO A 131 -12.72 -3.77 5.78
C PRO A 131 -13.98 -2.99 5.42
N GLU A 132 -15.13 -3.65 5.55
CA GLU A 132 -16.42 -2.97 5.48
C GLU A 132 -16.76 -2.38 6.85
N SER A 133 -17.43 -1.23 6.84
CA SER A 133 -18.03 -0.65 8.04
C SER A 133 -19.07 -1.60 8.63
N TYR A 134 -19.08 -1.72 9.96
CA TYR A 134 -20.07 -2.53 10.67
C TYR A 134 -20.60 -1.81 11.90
N GLU A 135 -21.87 -2.03 12.23
CA GLU A 135 -22.45 -1.45 13.44
C GLU A 135 -21.89 -2.14 14.69
N PRO A 136 -21.52 -1.36 15.73
CA PRO A 136 -21.00 -1.94 16.95
C PRO A 136 -22.08 -2.79 17.65
N PRO A 137 -21.72 -3.94 18.23
CA PRO A 137 -22.64 -4.70 19.07
C PRO A 137 -23.19 -3.85 20.23
N ALA A 138 -24.44 -4.10 20.58
CA ALA A 138 -25.13 -3.41 21.68
C ALA A 138 -24.50 -3.70 23.05
N GLY A 139 -24.72 -2.81 24.02
CA GLY A 139 -24.35 -2.98 25.43
C GLY A 139 -23.06 -2.29 25.87
N ARG A 140 -22.37 -1.61 24.95
CA ARG A 140 -21.14 -0.84 25.22
C ARG A 140 -21.29 0.66 25.03
N GLU A 141 -22.50 1.15 24.80
CA GLU A 141 -22.81 2.55 24.50
C GLU A 141 -22.32 3.49 25.62
N HIS A 142 -22.40 3.03 26.87
CA HIS A 142 -21.94 3.78 28.05
C HIS A 142 -20.42 3.92 28.18
N LEU A 143 -19.63 3.23 27.35
CA LEU A 143 -18.16 3.23 27.38
C LEU A 143 -17.53 3.94 26.19
N VAL A 144 -18.28 4.15 25.11
CA VAL A 144 -17.73 4.58 23.82
C VAL A 144 -18.25 5.96 23.44
N GLU A 145 -17.38 6.76 22.87
CA GLU A 145 -17.73 7.91 22.05
C GLU A 145 -17.72 7.48 20.58
N ARG A 146 -18.74 7.87 19.82
CA ARG A 146 -18.73 7.68 18.35
C ARG A 146 -17.97 8.87 17.76
N TYR A 147 -16.98 8.60 16.91
CA TYR A 147 -16.10 9.58 16.26
C TYR A 147 -16.16 9.45 14.74
#